data_AF-A0A351K161-F1
#
_entry.id   AF-A0A351K161-F1
#
_cell.length_a   1.000
_cell.length_b   1.000
_cell.length_c   1.000
_cell.angle_alpha   90.00
_cell.angle_beta   90.00
_cell.angle_gamma   90.00
#
_symmetry.space_group_name_H-M   'P 1'
#
loop_
_entity.id
_entity.type
_entity.pdbx_description
1 polymer ?
#
loop_
_entity_poly.entity_id
_entity_poly.type
_entity_poly.pdbx_seq_one_letter_code
_entity_poly.pdbx_strand_id
1 'polypeptide(L)'
;MPRPGFVLDVDRSTPPMLFWHGEKFSLERLPADRSRVIYPAESFPGLEDPQSAIRDALENPLDMEPLRALLHADMKLTICFDDASLSLPKMRRPDSRQRIIEAVLDLAAEAG
;
A
#
# COMPACT_ATOMS: atom_id res chain seq x y z
N MET A 1 2.15 16.35 9.23
CA MET A 1 2.53 15.06 9.86
C MET A 1 1.26 14.32 10.22
N PRO A 2 1.17 13.00 9.97
CA PRO A 2 -0.01 12.22 10.36
C PRO A 2 -0.24 12.30 11.88
N ARG A 3 -1.50 12.22 12.31
CA ARG A 3 -1.79 12.18 13.75
C ARG A 3 -1.09 10.98 14.40
N PRO A 4 -0.43 11.18 15.56
CA PRO A 4 0.23 10.08 16.24
C PRO A 4 -0.78 9.02 16.69
N GLY A 5 -0.31 7.79 16.82
CA GLY A 5 -1.10 6.72 17.41
C GLY A 5 -1.41 7.01 18.88
N PHE A 6 -2.40 6.32 19.42
CA PHE A 6 -2.79 6.48 20.82
C PHE A 6 -3.31 5.17 21.39
N VAL A 7 -3.35 5.11 22.72
CA VAL A 7 -3.94 4.01 23.47
C VAL A 7 -5.24 4.51 24.09
N LEU A 8 -6.33 3.81 23.83
CA LEU A 8 -7.63 4.03 24.44
C LEU A 8 -7.83 3.01 25.56
N ASP A 9 -7.90 3.48 26.81
CA ASP A 9 -8.39 2.67 27.92
C ASP A 9 -9.93 2.58 27.83
N VAL A 10 -10.46 1.36 27.83
CA VAL A 10 -11.90 1.12 27.66
C VAL A 10 -12.61 1.30 29.00
N ASP A 11 -13.63 2.15 29.01
CA ASP A 11 -14.49 2.37 30.17
C ASP A 11 -15.97 2.02 29.87
N ARG A 12 -16.86 2.28 30.84
CA ARG A 12 -18.31 1.99 30.69
C ARG A 12 -19.01 2.87 29.66
N SER A 13 -18.49 4.06 29.38
CA SER A 13 -19.05 5.01 28.43
C SER A 13 -18.59 4.73 27.00
N THR A 14 -17.50 3.96 26.86
CA THR A 14 -16.90 3.61 25.57
C THR A 14 -17.93 2.87 24.70
N PRO A 15 -18.22 3.37 23.49
CA PRO A 15 -19.16 2.72 22.58
C PRO A 15 -18.58 1.39 22.06
N PRO A 16 -19.41 0.51 21.48
CA PRO A 16 -18.92 -0.65 20.73
C PRO A 16 -17.92 -0.22 19.66
N MET A 17 -16.87 -1.03 19.48
CA MET A 17 -15.78 -0.74 18.55
C MET A 17 -15.86 -1.64 17.32
N LEU A 18 -15.38 -1.11 16.19
CA LEU A 18 -15.39 -1.82 14.91
C LEU A 18 -14.26 -2.85 14.86
N PHE A 19 -14.59 -4.11 14.62
CA PHE A 19 -13.65 -5.20 14.40
C PHE A 19 -13.80 -5.76 13.00
N TRP A 20 -12.68 -6.22 12.45
CA TRP A 20 -12.69 -7.09 11.27
C TRP A 20 -13.31 -8.44 11.64
N HIS A 21 -14.26 -8.89 10.83
CA HIS A 21 -14.92 -10.19 10.96
C HIS A 21 -14.94 -10.84 9.57
N GLY A 22 -13.83 -11.46 9.19
CA GLY A 22 -13.61 -11.92 7.82
C GLY A 22 -13.69 -10.75 6.84
N GLU A 23 -14.59 -10.84 5.85
CA GLU A 23 -14.84 -9.77 4.87
C GLU A 23 -15.86 -8.71 5.34
N LYS A 24 -16.34 -8.83 6.58
CA LYS A 24 -17.32 -7.92 7.17
C LYS A 24 -16.73 -7.19 8.36
N PHE A 25 -17.54 -6.33 8.95
CA PHE A 25 -17.26 -5.71 10.23
C PHE A 25 -18.30 -6.09 11.26
N SER A 26 -17.89 -6.17 12.52
CA SER A 26 -18.79 -6.25 13.66
C SER A 26 -18.51 -5.12 14.65
N LEU A 27 -19.53 -4.75 15.42
CA LEU A 27 -19.41 -3.79 16.51
C LEU A 27 -19.41 -4.56 17.82
N GLU A 28 -18.26 -4.60 18.48
CA GLU A 28 -18.07 -5.38 19.71
C GLU A 28 -17.87 -4.47 20.91
N ARG A 29 -18.52 -4.81 22.02
CA ARG A 29 -18.29 -4.14 23.31
C ARG A 29 -17.18 -4.85 24.06
N LEU A 30 -16.08 -4.15 24.31
CA LEU A 30 -14.99 -4.69 25.11
C LEU A 30 -15.26 -4.53 26.63
N PRO A 31 -14.70 -5.42 27.48
CA PRO A 31 -14.78 -5.26 28.93
C PRO A 31 -14.16 -3.96 29.43
N ALA A 32 -14.96 -3.13 30.09
CA ALA A 32 -14.51 -1.90 30.75
C ALA A 32 -13.46 -2.19 31.83
N ASP A 33 -12.54 -1.25 32.03
CA ASP A 33 -11.47 -1.23 33.04
C ASP A 33 -10.47 -2.40 32.94
N ARG A 34 -10.60 -3.24 31.90
CA ARG A 34 -9.78 -4.45 31.66
C ARG A 34 -9.24 -4.56 30.24
N SER A 35 -9.65 -3.65 29.35
CA SER A 35 -9.30 -3.67 27.94
C SER A 35 -8.61 -2.36 27.55
N ARG A 36 -7.63 -2.47 26.64
CA ARG A 36 -6.98 -1.32 26.01
C ARG A 36 -6.92 -1.52 24.52
N VAL A 37 -7.20 -0.48 23.75
CA VAL A 37 -7.15 -0.50 22.28
C VAL A 37 -5.99 0.36 21.81
N ILE A 38 -5.15 -0.22 20.97
CA ILE A 38 -3.98 0.46 20.43
C ILE A 38 -4.33 0.90 19.01
N TYR A 39 -4.40 2.21 18.80
CA TYR A 39 -4.58 2.80 17.48
C TYR A 39 -3.23 3.18 16.90
N PRO A 40 -2.90 2.73 15.67
CA PRO A 40 -1.68 3.16 15.00
C PRO A 40 -1.77 4.65 14.68
N ALA A 41 -0.62 5.23 14.32
CA ALA A 41 -0.61 6.55 13.70
C ALA A 41 -1.48 6.56 12.44
N GLU A 42 -2.03 7.72 12.12
CA GLU A 42 -2.78 7.92 10.90
C GLU A 42 -1.93 7.57 9.68
N SER A 43 -2.55 6.94 8.69
CA SER A 43 -1.87 6.66 7.42
C SER A 43 -1.35 7.95 6.79
N PHE A 44 -0.24 7.84 6.07
CA PHE A 44 0.22 8.94 5.23
C PHE A 44 -0.85 9.29 4.18
N PRO A 45 -0.93 10.56 3.76
CA PRO A 45 -1.77 10.92 2.63
C PRO A 45 -1.37 10.09 1.40
N GLY A 46 -2.37 9.71 0.61
CA GLY A 46 -2.14 9.04 -0.67
C GLY A 46 -1.38 9.96 -1.63
N LEU A 47 -0.72 9.35 -2.62
CA LEU A 47 -0.08 10.08 -3.71
C LEU A 47 -1.13 10.82 -4.55
N GLU A 48 -0.90 12.11 -4.80
CA GLU A 48 -1.79 12.93 -5.66
C GLU A 48 -1.79 12.44 -7.11
N ASP A 49 -0.59 12.16 -7.64
CA ASP A 49 -0.39 11.53 -8.96
C ASP A 49 0.51 10.30 -8.82
N PRO A 50 -0.09 9.09 -8.64
CA PRO A 50 0.66 7.85 -8.59
C PRO A 50 1.46 7.58 -9.88
N GLN A 51 1.00 8.04 -11.05
CA GLN A 51 1.68 7.76 -12.32
C GLN A 51 3.01 8.53 -12.39
N SER A 52 3.00 9.80 -12.01
CA SER A 52 4.24 10.58 -11.95
C SER A 52 5.21 10.06 -10.89
N ALA A 53 4.69 9.64 -9.73
CA ALA A 53 5.53 9.04 -8.69
C ALA A 53 6.19 7.73 -9.14
N ILE A 54 5.49 6.90 -9.91
CA ILE A 54 6.06 5.66 -10.49
C ILE A 54 7.18 6.01 -11.48
N ARG A 55 6.96 6.95 -12.39
CA ARG A 55 8.01 7.38 -13.34
C ARG A 55 9.24 7.91 -12.61
N ASP A 56 9.04 8.77 -11.62
CA ASP A 56 10.14 9.33 -10.81
C ASP A 56 10.93 8.23 -10.09
N ALA A 57 10.25 7.25 -9.49
CA ALA A 57 10.91 6.13 -8.82
C ALA A 57 11.73 5.24 -9.77
N LEU A 58 11.27 5.05 -11.02
CA LEU A 58 12.02 4.31 -12.05
C LEU A 58 13.20 5.11 -12.60
N GLU A 59 13.08 6.45 -12.59
CA GLU A 59 14.09 7.39 -13.07
C GLU A 59 15.20 7.64 -12.04
N ASN A 60 14.84 7.66 -10.75
CA ASN A 60 15.67 8.06 -9.62
C ASN A 60 15.69 6.96 -8.53
N PRO A 61 16.25 5.77 -8.81
CA PRO A 61 16.29 4.70 -7.83
C PRO A 61 17.31 4.99 -6.72
N LEU A 62 17.21 4.25 -5.61
CA LEU A 62 18.17 4.31 -4.52
C LEU A 62 19.33 3.34 -4.80
N ASP A 63 20.56 3.84 -4.71
CA ASP A 63 21.80 3.05 -4.76
C ASP A 63 21.98 2.15 -6.01
N MET A 64 21.39 2.52 -7.15
CA MET A 64 21.57 1.83 -8.44
C MET A 64 21.35 2.77 -9.63
N GLU A 65 21.68 2.29 -10.84
CA GLU A 65 21.36 3.01 -12.08
C GLU A 65 19.85 2.95 -12.38
N PRO A 66 19.29 3.97 -13.06
CA PRO A 66 17.89 3.98 -13.46
C PRO A 66 17.52 2.82 -14.37
N LEU A 67 16.27 2.36 -14.32
CA LEU A 67 15.85 1.15 -15.04
C LEU A 67 16.13 1.25 -16.56
N ARG A 68 15.88 2.41 -17.18
CA ARG A 68 16.14 2.62 -18.62
C ARG A 68 17.60 2.42 -19.01
N ALA A 69 18.55 2.65 -18.10
CA ALA A 69 19.98 2.47 -18.36
C ALA A 69 20.39 0.99 -18.25
N LEU A 70 19.58 0.17 -17.59
CA LEU A 70 19.80 -1.27 -17.44
C LEU A 70 19.14 -2.08 -18.56
N LEU A 71 18.07 -1.54 -19.16
CA LEU A 71 17.37 -2.17 -20.28
C LEU A 71 18.18 -2.07 -21.58
N HIS A 72 18.14 -3.12 -22.38
CA HIS A 72 18.80 -3.19 -23.67
C HIS A 72 18.08 -4.16 -24.60
N ALA A 73 18.35 -4.03 -25.90
CA ALA A 73 17.73 -4.87 -26.89
C ALA A 73 18.00 -6.37 -26.68
N ASP A 74 17.05 -7.20 -27.11
CA ASP A 74 17.09 -8.67 -26.99
C ASP A 74 17.16 -9.21 -25.53
N MET A 75 16.90 -8.36 -24.53
CA MET A 75 16.86 -8.77 -23.12
C MET A 75 15.67 -9.71 -22.85
N LYS A 76 15.94 -10.81 -22.15
CA LYS A 76 14.88 -11.61 -21.51
C LYS A 76 14.51 -10.98 -20.16
N LEU A 77 13.59 -10.01 -20.19
CA LEU A 77 13.12 -9.33 -18.98
C LEU A 77 12.19 -10.25 -18.17
N THR A 78 12.50 -10.44 -16.89
CA THR A 78 11.63 -11.14 -15.92
C THR A 78 11.12 -10.13 -14.90
N ILE A 79 9.80 -9.99 -14.79
CA ILE A 79 9.14 -9.11 -13.81
C ILE A 79 8.50 -9.99 -12.73
N CYS A 80 9.05 -9.93 -11.52
CA CYS A 80 8.49 -10.62 -10.36
C CYS A 80 7.53 -9.68 -9.60
N PHE A 81 6.32 -10.14 -9.29
CA PHE A 81 5.33 -9.39 -8.52
C PHE A 81 4.53 -10.30 -7.60
N ASP A 82 4.03 -9.75 -6.49
CA ASP A 82 3.21 -10.49 -5.52
C ASP A 82 1.77 -10.71 -6.01
N ASP A 83 1.18 -11.83 -5.60
CA ASP A 83 -0.19 -12.21 -5.93
C ASP A 83 -1.25 -11.33 -5.22
N ALA A 84 -2.52 -11.56 -5.54
CA ALA A 84 -3.63 -10.79 -4.97
C ALA A 84 -4.04 -11.23 -3.55
N SER A 85 -3.40 -12.24 -2.96
CA SER A 85 -3.82 -12.82 -1.68
C SER A 85 -3.70 -11.85 -0.49
N LEU A 86 -2.87 -10.82 -0.61
CA LEU A 86 -2.56 -9.89 0.48
C LEU A 86 -3.41 -8.60 0.49
N SER A 87 -4.21 -8.34 -0.55
CA SER A 87 -4.96 -7.08 -0.69
C SER A 87 -6.43 -7.24 -0.32
N LEU A 88 -6.72 -7.18 0.99
CA LEU A 88 -8.08 -7.05 1.50
C LEU A 88 -8.21 -5.76 2.33
N PRO A 89 -9.12 -4.84 1.96
CA PRO A 89 -10.05 -4.90 0.83
C PRO A 89 -9.33 -4.78 -0.53
N LYS A 90 -9.98 -5.29 -1.60
CA LYS A 90 -9.42 -5.24 -2.95
C LYS A 90 -9.17 -3.79 -3.38
N MET A 91 -8.00 -3.53 -3.94
CA MET A 91 -7.65 -2.21 -4.49
C MET A 91 -8.54 -1.85 -5.69
N ARG A 92 -8.84 -0.55 -5.84
CA ARG A 92 -9.51 -0.02 -7.02
C ARG A 92 -8.59 -0.14 -8.24
N ARG A 93 -9.12 -0.63 -9.36
CA ARG A 93 -8.39 -0.70 -10.63
C ARG A 93 -8.28 0.67 -11.32
N PRO A 94 -7.18 0.95 -12.07
CA PRO A 94 -5.95 0.15 -12.10
C PRO A 94 -5.23 0.28 -10.75
N ASP A 95 -4.82 -0.87 -10.20
CA ASP A 95 -4.10 -0.92 -8.91
C ASP A 95 -2.63 -0.54 -9.10
N SER A 96 -1.87 -0.45 -8.00
CA SER A 96 -0.46 -0.08 -8.07
C SER A 96 0.36 -1.05 -8.91
N ARG A 97 0.07 -2.35 -8.85
CA ARG A 97 0.81 -3.38 -9.60
C ARG A 97 0.60 -3.20 -11.09
N GLN A 98 -0.64 -3.05 -11.52
CA GLN A 98 -0.94 -2.81 -12.93
C GLN A 98 -0.20 -1.56 -13.43
N ARG A 99 -0.30 -0.44 -12.70
CA ARG A 99 0.35 0.83 -13.10
C ARG A 99 1.87 0.72 -13.17
N ILE A 100 2.50 0.03 -12.22
CA ILE A 100 3.96 -0.15 -12.16
C ILE A 100 4.41 -1.07 -13.31
N ILE A 101 3.74 -2.21 -13.50
CA ILE A 101 4.11 -3.17 -14.54
C ILE A 101 3.95 -2.55 -15.92
N GLU A 102 2.85 -1.83 -16.18
CA GLU A 102 2.67 -1.11 -17.45
C GLU A 102 3.79 -0.09 -17.69
N ALA A 103 4.17 0.71 -16.69
CA ALA A 103 5.29 1.66 -16.84
C ALA A 103 6.64 0.97 -17.10
N VAL A 104 6.90 -0.20 -16.48
CA VAL A 104 8.11 -1.00 -16.74
C VAL A 104 8.10 -1.56 -18.17
N LEU A 105 6.94 -2.04 -18.65
CA LEU A 105 6.79 -2.57 -20.00
C LEU A 105 6.94 -1.48 -21.06
N ASP A 106 6.46 -0.26 -20.81
CA ASP A 106 6.66 0.89 -21.70
C ASP A 106 8.16 1.18 -21.89
N LEU A 107 8.92 1.27 -20.79
CA LEU A 107 10.38 1.48 -20.86
C LEU A 107 11.11 0.33 -21.56
N ALA A 108 10.69 -0.91 -21.33
CA ALA A 108 11.27 -2.08 -22.00
C ALA A 108 11.03 -2.04 -23.52
N ALA A 109 9.83 -1.65 -23.94
CA ALA A 109 9.50 -1.49 -25.35
C ALA A 109 10.28 -0.37 -26.04
N GLU A 110 10.59 0.72 -25.33
CA GLU A 110 11.46 1.79 -25.83
C GLU A 110 12.91 1.34 -26.02
N ALA A 111 13.38 0.36 -25.23
CA ALA A 111 14.76 -0.13 -25.26
C ALA A 111 15.06 -1.15 -26.36
N GLY A 112 14.04 -1.73 -27.00
CA GLY A 112 14.16 -2.66 -28.14
C GLY A 112 13.79 -4.10 -27.81
#